data_AF-A0A0F0GP23-F1
#
_entry.id   AF-A0A0F0GP23-F1
#
_cell.length_a   1.000
_cell.length_b   1.000
_cell.length_c   1.000
_cell.angle_alpha   90.00
_cell.angle_beta   90.00
_cell.angle_gamma   90.00
#
_symmetry.space_group_name_H-M   'P 1'
#
loop_
_entity.id
_entity.type
_entity.pdbx_description
1 polymer ?
#
loop_
_entity_poly.entity_id
_entity_poly.type
_entity_poly.pdbx_seq_one_letter_code
_entity_poly.pdbx_strand_id
1 'polypeptide(L)' 'MSDEQTCQRCGEPVELDREDFELFERMHPECFHFAFEHDLNKPGLSVDEDCGDPACPAAS' A
#
# COMPACT_ATOMS: atom_id res chain seq x y z
N MET A 1 -1.60 -23.94 -3.38
CA MET A 1 -0.29 -23.33 -3.64
C MET A 1 -0.37 -21.98 -3.01
N SER A 2 0.47 -21.70 -2.00
CA SER A 2 0.72 -20.31 -1.62
C SER A 2 1.69 -19.82 -2.67
N ASP A 3 1.16 -19.29 -3.77
CA ASP A 3 1.97 -18.54 -4.71
C ASP A 3 2.50 -17.35 -3.90
N GLU A 4 3.81 -17.32 -3.68
CA GLU A 4 4.46 -16.28 -2.90
C GLU A 4 4.31 -14.96 -3.67
N GLN A 5 3.33 -14.14 -3.26
CA GLN A 5 3.04 -12.87 -3.89
C GLN A 5 4.06 -11.85 -3.39
N THR A 6 4.71 -11.11 -4.28
CA THR A 6 5.73 -10.12 -3.92
C THR A 6 5.23 -8.73 -4.25
N CYS A 7 5.30 -7.82 -3.27
CA CYS A 7 4.89 -6.43 -3.44
C CYS A 7 5.78 -5.72 -4.46
N GLN A 8 5.17 -5.10 -5.47
CA GLN A 8 5.90 -4.39 -6.53
C GLN A 8 6.63 -3.13 -6.05
N ARG A 9 6.26 -2.58 -4.88
CA ARG A 9 6.88 -1.37 -4.32
C ARG A 9 8.08 -1.68 -3.42
N CYS A 10 7.90 -2.56 -2.42
CA CYS A 10 8.93 -2.81 -1.41
C CYS A 10 9.71 -4.11 -1.64
N GLY A 11 9.21 -5.03 -2.47
CA GLY A 11 9.86 -6.30 -2.77
C GLY A 11 9.65 -7.39 -1.70
N GLU A 12 8.89 -7.13 -0.65
CA GLU A 12 8.59 -8.10 0.41
C GLU A 12 7.35 -8.96 0.07
N PRO A 13 7.22 -10.17 0.66
CA PRO A 13 6.04 -11.02 0.48
C PRO A 13 4.73 -10.35 0.93
N VAL A 14 3.64 -10.66 0.23
CA VAL A 14 2.29 -10.17 0.48
C VAL A 14 1.40 -11.34 0.90
N GLU A 15 0.94 -11.29 2.14
CA GLU A 15 0.01 -12.26 2.72
C GLU A 15 -1.45 -11.84 2.48
N LEU A 16 -1.82 -11.65 1.21
CA LEU A 16 -3.20 -11.43 0.78
C LEU A 16 -3.66 -12.64 -0.06
N ASP A 17 -4.96 -12.80 -0.26
CA ASP A 17 -5.40 -13.61 -1.38
C ASP A 17 -5.12 -12.90 -2.71
N ARG A 18 -5.29 -13.63 -3.81
CA ARG A 18 -4.97 -13.11 -5.14
C ARG A 18 -5.90 -11.98 -5.59
N GLU A 19 -7.16 -12.01 -5.19
CA GLU A 19 -8.14 -11.00 -5.60
C GLU A 19 -7.80 -9.66 -4.94
N ASP A 20 -7.53 -9.68 -3.64
CA ASP A 20 -7.06 -8.51 -2.90
C ASP A 20 -5.67 -8.03 -3.38
N PHE A 21 -4.74 -8.96 -3.64
CA PHE A 21 -3.42 -8.58 -4.17
C PHE A 21 -3.50 -7.85 -5.52
N GLU A 22 -4.35 -8.32 -6.44
CA GLU A 22 -4.55 -7.64 -7.73
C GLU A 22 -5.33 -6.33 -7.55
N LEU A 23 -6.23 -6.22 -6.56
CA LEU A 23 -6.94 -4.98 -6.22
C LEU A 23 -5.99 -3.86 -5.78
N PHE A 24 -4.95 -4.18 -5.01
CA PHE A 24 -3.94 -3.23 -4.56
C PHE A 24 -2.78 -3.06 -5.54
N GLU A 25 -3.03 -3.25 -6.84
CA GLU A 25 -2.02 -3.11 -7.92
C GLU A 25 -0.75 -3.95 -7.65
N ARG A 26 -0.93 -5.15 -7.08
CA ARG A 26 0.15 -6.07 -6.69
C ARG A 26 1.09 -5.50 -5.64
N MET A 27 0.54 -4.74 -4.71
CA MET A 27 1.27 -4.17 -3.58
C MET A 27 0.60 -4.55 -2.25
N HIS A 28 1.28 -4.31 -1.14
CA HIS A 28 0.61 -4.26 0.16
C HIS A 28 -0.43 -3.13 0.16
N PRO A 29 -1.52 -3.23 0.93
CA PRO A 29 -2.51 -2.14 1.05
C PRO A 29 -1.86 -0.82 1.49
N GLU A 30 -0.89 -0.88 2.40
CA GLU A 30 -0.12 0.26 2.89
C GLU A 30 0.80 0.82 1.79
N CYS A 31 1.50 -0.04 1.05
CA CYS A 31 2.36 0.35 -0.06
C CYS A 31 1.56 1.04 -1.17
N PHE A 32 0.36 0.54 -1.45
CA PHE A 32 -0.60 1.13 -2.36
C PHE A 32 -1.07 2.50 -1.86
N HIS A 33 -1.48 2.60 -0.59
CA HIS A 33 -1.87 3.87 0.04
C HIS A 33 -0.82 4.95 -0.14
N PHE A 34 0.42 4.65 0.20
CA PHE A 34 1.51 5.61 0.05
C PHE A 34 1.85 5.93 -1.42
N ALA A 35 1.56 5.04 -2.37
CA ALA A 35 1.93 5.21 -3.78
C ALA A 35 0.85 5.96 -4.55
N PHE A 36 -0.41 5.78 -4.16
CA PHE A 36 -1.55 6.29 -4.90
C PHE A 36 -2.33 7.33 -4.11
N GLU A 37 -2.47 7.20 -2.79
CA GLU A 37 -3.22 8.18 -2.02
C GLU A 37 -2.37 9.38 -1.60
N HIS A 38 -1.18 9.16 -1.05
CA HIS A 38 -0.28 10.26 -0.70
C HIS A 38 0.25 10.97 -1.95
N ASP A 39 0.79 10.23 -2.92
CA ASP A 39 1.42 10.83 -4.10
C ASP A 39 0.41 11.53 -5.03
N LEU A 40 -0.77 10.94 -5.27
CA LEU A 40 -1.75 11.53 -6.20
C LEU A 40 -2.66 12.57 -5.55
N ASN A 41 -3.16 12.33 -4.32
CA ASN A 41 -4.13 13.25 -3.71
C ASN A 41 -3.45 14.37 -2.90
N LYS A 42 -2.22 14.14 -2.39
CA LYS A 42 -1.47 15.12 -1.58
C LYS A 42 0.01 15.13 -1.96
N PRO A 43 0.37 15.52 -3.19
CA PRO A 43 1.75 15.52 -3.65
C PRO A 43 2.66 16.31 -2.70
N GLY A 44 3.75 15.68 -2.26
CA GLY A 44 4.69 16.22 -1.29
C GLY A 44 4.42 15.84 0.17
N LEU A 45 3.31 15.16 0.46
CA LEU A 45 3.08 14.54 1.76
C LEU A 45 3.98 13.28 1.88
N SER A 46 4.84 13.25 2.90
CA SER A 46 5.73 12.11 3.11
C SER A 46 4.95 10.87 3.58
N VAL A 47 5.60 9.70 3.53
CA VAL A 47 5.01 8.43 4.00
C VAL A 47 4.84 8.39 5.52
N ASP A 48 5.54 9.26 6.24
CA ASP A 48 5.50 9.36 7.70
C ASP A 48 4.47 10.40 8.19
N GLU A 49 3.78 11.08 7.28
CA GLU A 49 2.80 12.11 7.62
C GLU A 49 1.38 11.58 7.48
N ASP A 50 0.58 11.77 8.54
CA ASP A 50 -0.84 11.45 8.53
C ASP A 50 -1.59 12.28 7.48
N CYS A 51 -2.19 11.61 6.49
CA CYS A 51 -3.00 12.25 5.46
C CYS A 51 -4.43 12.58 5.93
N GLY A 52 -4.80 12.25 7.17
CA GLY A 52 -6.12 12.46 7.74
C GLY A 52 -7.16 11.40 7.36
N ASP A 53 -6.73 10.33 6.69
CA ASP A 53 -7.57 9.15 6.48
C ASP A 53 -7.54 8.29 7.76
N PRO A 54 -8.69 7.88 8.32
CA PRO A 54 -8.71 7.01 9.51
C PRO A 54 -7.97 5.68 9.33
N ALA A 55 -7.79 5.22 8.10
CA ALA A 55 -7.05 4.01 7.75
C ALA A 55 -5.60 4.31 7.33
N CYS A 56 -5.13 5.55 7.42
CA CYS A 56 -3.78 5.93 7.06
C CYS A 56 -2.77 5.18 7.96
N PRO A 57 -1.81 4.42 7.38
CA PRO A 57 -0.82 3.71 8.18
C PRO A 57 0.07 4.64 9.02
N ALA A 58 0.21 5.91 8.62
CA ALA A 58 0.97 6.93 9.34
C ALA A 58 0.20 7.60 10.50
N ALA A 59 -1.09 7.32 10.66
CA ALA A 59 -1.92 7.90 11.73
C ALA A 59 -1.83 7.16 13.09
N SER A 60 -0.96 6.15 13.20
CA SER A 60 -0.86 5.21 14.33
C SER A 60 0.33 5.47 15.26
#